data_AF-A0ABD6U9Z6-F1
#
_entry.id   AF-A0ABD6U9Z6-F1
#
_cell.length_a   1.000
_cell.length_b   1.000
_cell.length_c   1.000
_cell.angle_alpha   90.00
_cell.angle_beta   90.00
_cell.angle_gamma   90.00
#
_symmetry.space_group_name_H-M   'P 1'
#
loop_
_entity.id
_entity.type
_entity.pdbx_description
1 polymer ?
#
loop_
_entity_poly.entity_id
_entity_poly.type
_entity_poly.pdbx_seq_one_letter_code
_entity_poly.pdbx_strand_id
1 'polypeptide(L)'
;MDVAIPKITDISSVKGISTLLALPLICVAYILQTGASIGWEGSAWLDVSTSDSEQIQLNRLILIFILKSLWISFFALIAYSIITYVHISTDFPFLQITSIILIAFALFGMFAGEEFIQLKTVNNFWFYSFIVWGVFLQTIKEQLDTDS
;
A
#
# COMPACT_ATOMS: atom_id res chain seq x y z
N MET A 1 11.33 13.15 -35.25
CA MET A 1 10.87 12.20 -34.22
C MET A 1 11.36 12.75 -32.91
N ASP A 2 10.53 13.57 -32.24
CA ASP A 2 10.85 14.01 -30.88
C ASP A 2 10.74 12.80 -29.97
N VAL A 3 11.90 12.36 -29.48
CA VAL A 3 11.97 11.45 -28.34
C VAL A 3 11.34 12.22 -27.20
N ALA A 4 10.12 11.83 -26.80
CA ALA A 4 9.46 12.39 -25.63
C ALA A 4 10.28 12.00 -24.41
N ILE A 5 11.28 12.81 -24.09
CA ILE A 5 12.01 12.76 -22.82
C ILE A 5 10.95 13.08 -21.77
N PRO A 6 10.56 12.12 -20.90
CA PRO A 6 9.59 12.42 -19.84
C PRO A 6 10.12 13.60 -19.04
N LYS A 7 9.31 14.66 -18.92
CA LYS A 7 9.72 15.89 -18.25
C LYS A 7 10.12 15.51 -16.83
N ILE A 8 11.28 15.97 -16.37
CA ILE A 8 11.75 15.77 -14.98
C ILE A 8 10.68 16.21 -13.96
N THR A 9 9.78 17.13 -14.35
CA THR A 9 8.59 17.56 -13.62
C THR A 9 7.57 16.44 -13.31
N ASP A 10 7.46 15.42 -14.16
CA ASP A 10 6.56 14.29 -13.97
C ASP A 10 7.11 13.29 -12.95
N ILE A 11 8.43 13.17 -12.84
CA ILE A 11 9.06 12.27 -11.86
C ILE A 11 8.94 12.85 -10.46
N SER A 12 9.17 14.16 -10.28
CA SER A 12 9.02 14.81 -8.97
C SER A 12 7.56 14.86 -8.50
N SER A 13 6.61 15.02 -9.43
CA SER A 13 5.18 14.95 -9.11
C SER A 13 4.77 13.53 -8.69
N VAL A 14 5.24 12.49 -9.39
CA VAL A 14 4.99 11.09 -9.02
C VAL A 14 5.58 10.74 -7.65
N LYS A 15 6.79 11.22 -7.34
CA LYS A 15 7.41 11.06 -6.02
C LYS A 15 6.59 11.75 -4.92
N GLY A 16 6.21 13.01 -5.12
CA GLY A 16 5.39 13.76 -4.16
C GLY A 16 4.02 13.13 -3.93
N ILE A 17 3.38 12.65 -4.98
CA ILE A 17 2.11 11.92 -4.90
C ILE A 17 2.29 10.60 -4.17
N SER A 18 3.40 9.89 -4.38
CA SER A 18 3.64 8.60 -3.72
C SER A 18 3.75 8.73 -2.20
N THR A 19 4.43 9.77 -1.70
CA THR A 19 4.55 10.07 -0.28
C THR A 19 3.20 10.40 0.35
N LEU A 20 2.33 11.09 -0.39
CA LEU A 20 0.98 11.42 0.07
C LEU A 20 0.04 10.19 0.05
N LEU A 21 0.16 9.32 -0.96
CA LEU A 21 -0.79 8.25 -1.22
C LEU A 21 -0.38 6.87 -0.66
N ALA A 22 0.88 6.67 -0.23
CA ALA A 22 1.35 5.37 0.27
C ALA A 22 0.45 4.81 1.38
N LEU A 23 0.19 5.61 2.42
CA LEU A 23 -0.65 5.18 3.55
C LEU A 23 -2.13 5.06 3.18
N PRO A 24 -2.77 6.04 2.51
CA PRO A 24 -4.16 5.89 2.07
C PRO A 24 -4.40 4.65 1.18
N LEU A 25 -3.48 4.34 0.25
CA LEU A 25 -3.64 3.19 -0.64
C LEU A 25 -3.56 1.86 0.08
N ILE A 26 -2.66 1.70 1.07
CA ILE A 26 -2.57 0.45 1.82
C ILE A 26 -3.81 0.25 2.70
N CYS A 27 -4.38 1.34 3.25
CA CYS A 27 -5.64 1.31 3.98
C CYS A 27 -6.80 0.82 3.10
N VAL A 28 -6.95 1.39 1.91
CA VAL A 28 -8.01 1.00 0.98
C VAL A 28 -7.81 -0.43 0.49
N ALA A 29 -6.59 -0.81 0.10
CA ALA A 29 -6.29 -2.17 -0.35
C ALA A 29 -6.61 -3.22 0.73
N TYR A 30 -6.27 -2.95 1.99
CA TYR A 30 -6.57 -3.83 3.12
C TYR A 30 -8.07 -3.97 3.37
N ILE A 31 -8.82 -2.87 3.34
CA ILE A 31 -10.28 -2.91 3.53
C ILE A 31 -10.96 -3.64 2.39
N LEU A 32 -10.58 -3.40 1.13
CA LEU A 32 -11.15 -4.09 -0.02
C LEU A 32 -10.83 -5.59 -0.04
N GLN A 33 -9.69 -6.00 0.51
CA GLN A 33 -9.31 -7.41 0.63
C GLN A 33 -10.05 -8.13 1.76
N THR A 34 -10.24 -7.46 2.90
CA THR A 34 -10.76 -8.07 4.13
C THR A 34 -12.24 -7.79 4.38
N GLY A 35 -12.86 -6.94 3.54
CA GLY A 35 -14.24 -6.50 3.71
C GLY A 35 -14.43 -5.51 4.85
N ALA A 36 -15.66 -5.02 4.97
CA ALA A 36 -16.10 -4.09 6.01
C ALA A 36 -16.57 -4.83 7.28
N SER A 37 -15.79 -5.81 7.74
CA SER A 37 -16.06 -6.56 8.97
C SER A 37 -14.80 -6.71 9.82
N ILE A 38 -14.96 -6.66 11.14
CA ILE A 38 -13.91 -6.90 12.13
C ILE A 38 -14.19 -8.25 12.77
N GLY A 39 -13.23 -9.17 12.70
CA GLY A 39 -13.38 -10.50 13.24
C GLY A 39 -12.07 -11.28 13.24
N TRP A 40 -12.06 -12.39 13.99
CA TRP A 40 -10.95 -13.33 14.04
C TRP A 40 -11.50 -14.75 13.82
N GLU A 41 -10.82 -15.56 13.00
CA GLU A 41 -11.15 -16.98 12.73
C GLU A 41 -12.64 -17.26 12.39
N GLY A 42 -13.21 -16.45 11.51
CA GLY A 42 -14.58 -16.66 11.02
C GLY A 42 -15.68 -16.16 11.97
N SER A 43 -15.33 -15.62 13.15
CA SER A 43 -16.26 -14.89 14.01
C SER A 43 -16.18 -13.40 13.70
N ALA A 44 -17.23 -12.85 13.07
CA ALA A 44 -17.36 -11.41 12.90
C ALA A 44 -17.84 -10.78 14.22
N TRP A 45 -16.99 -9.97 14.85
CA TRP A 45 -17.29 -9.25 16.09
C TRP A 45 -18.02 -7.94 15.82
N LEU A 46 -17.73 -7.30 14.68
CA LEU A 46 -18.37 -6.06 14.25
C LEU A 46 -18.54 -6.08 12.73
N ASP A 47 -19.78 -6.06 12.28
CA ASP A 47 -20.14 -6.10 10.86
C ASP A 47 -21.27 -5.11 10.55
N VAL A 48 -21.40 -4.76 9.27
CA VAL A 48 -22.47 -3.93 8.74
C VAL A 48 -23.68 -4.82 8.47
N SER A 49 -24.60 -4.92 9.44
CA SER A 49 -25.82 -5.71 9.29
C SER A 49 -26.84 -4.99 8.42
N THR A 50 -27.40 -5.70 7.44
CA THR A 50 -28.49 -5.19 6.59
C THR A 50 -29.82 -5.05 7.32
N SER A 51 -29.94 -5.59 8.54
CA SER A 51 -31.13 -5.45 9.39
C SER A 51 -31.18 -4.13 10.16
N ASP A 52 -30.05 -3.41 10.24
CA ASP A 52 -29.93 -2.18 11.02
C ASP A 52 -30.43 -0.98 10.20
N SER A 53 -30.76 0.14 10.87
CA SER A 53 -31.10 1.38 10.17
C SER A 53 -29.89 1.92 9.38
N GLU A 54 -30.16 2.63 8.28
CA GLU A 54 -29.11 3.20 7.40
C GLU A 54 -28.07 4.02 8.18
N GLN A 55 -28.51 4.79 9.18
CA GLN A 55 -27.62 5.57 10.03
C GLN A 55 -26.67 4.69 10.87
N ILE A 56 -27.18 3.57 11.39
CA ILE A 56 -26.36 2.62 12.16
C ILE A 56 -25.37 1.92 11.25
N GLN A 57 -25.79 1.52 10.04
CA GLN A 57 -24.92 0.92 9.04
C GLN A 57 -23.76 1.86 8.66
N LEU A 58 -24.06 3.14 8.39
CA LEU A 58 -23.05 4.15 8.08
C LEU A 58 -22.08 4.37 9.24
N ASN A 59 -22.59 4.52 10.46
CA ASN A 59 -21.76 4.72 11.66
C ASN A 59 -20.82 3.52 11.88
N ARG A 60 -21.31 2.29 11.69
CA ARG A 60 -20.49 1.07 11.78
C ARG A 60 -19.45 1.01 10.68
N LEU A 61 -19.81 1.33 9.43
CA LEU A 61 -18.86 1.36 8.31
C LEU A 61 -17.72 2.34 8.57
N ILE A 62 -18.03 3.56 9.04
CA ILE A 62 -17.02 4.58 9.39
C ILE A 62 -16.11 4.06 10.51
N LEU A 63 -16.69 3.48 11.56
CA LEU A 63 -15.91 2.94 12.68
C LEU A 63 -14.99 1.80 12.23
N ILE A 64 -15.47 0.88 11.40
CA ILE A 64 -14.68 -0.23 10.85
C ILE A 64 -13.56 0.31 9.96
N PHE A 65 -13.86 1.28 9.11
CA PHE A 65 -12.88 1.94 8.25
C PHE A 65 -11.76 2.56 9.06
N ILE A 66 -12.07 3.30 10.13
CA ILE A 66 -11.08 3.93 11.01
C ILE A 66 -10.22 2.86 11.70
N LEU A 67 -10.84 1.86 12.32
CA LEU A 67 -10.11 0.83 13.06
C LEU A 67 -9.18 0.01 12.15
N LYS A 68 -9.65 -0.41 10.97
CA LYS A 68 -8.83 -1.13 10.00
C LYS A 68 -7.72 -0.25 9.43
N SER A 69 -7.99 1.03 9.18
CA SER A 69 -6.97 1.98 8.71
C SER A 69 -5.88 2.18 9.75
N LEU A 70 -6.23 2.35 11.03
CA LEU A 70 -5.27 2.44 12.13
C LEU A 70 -4.44 1.16 12.25
N TRP A 71 -5.09 0.00 12.16
CA TRP A 71 -4.43 -1.30 12.23
C TRP A 71 -3.38 -1.46 11.13
N ILE A 72 -3.77 -1.34 9.86
CA ILE A 72 -2.83 -1.54 8.76
C ILE A 72 -1.75 -0.44 8.71
N SER A 73 -2.09 0.80 9.06
CA SER A 73 -1.12 1.89 9.15
C SER A 73 -0.05 1.61 10.21
N PHE A 74 -0.43 1.06 11.36
CA PHE A 74 0.51 0.68 12.41
C PHE A 74 1.50 -0.38 11.91
N PHE A 75 1.02 -1.45 11.25
CA PHE A 75 1.91 -2.46 10.68
C PHE A 75 2.77 -1.92 9.53
N ALA A 76 2.22 -1.05 8.69
CA ALA A 76 2.97 -0.41 7.60
C ALA A 76 4.12 0.46 8.14
N LEU A 77 3.88 1.23 9.21
CA LEU A 77 4.90 2.03 9.89
C LEU A 77 6.00 1.17 10.51
N ILE A 78 5.63 0.05 11.15
CA ILE A 78 6.62 -0.90 11.69
C ILE A 78 7.47 -1.49 10.57
N ALA A 79 6.84 -1.99 9.51
CA ALA A 79 7.55 -2.58 8.38
C ALA A 79 8.52 -1.57 7.73
N TYR A 80 8.03 -0.36 7.46
CA TYR A 80 8.87 0.75 6.98
C TYR A 80 10.05 1.04 7.91
N SER A 81 9.80 1.15 9.21
CA SER A 81 10.85 1.46 10.20
C SER A 81 11.93 0.37 10.22
N ILE A 82 11.55 -0.91 10.13
CA ILE A 82 12.48 -2.03 10.06
C ILE A 82 13.34 -1.95 8.79
N ILE A 83 12.71 -1.75 7.63
CA ILE A 83 13.42 -1.67 6.33
C ILE A 83 14.42 -0.51 6.35
N THR A 84 14.00 0.66 6.82
CA THR A 84 14.86 1.85 6.91
C THR A 84 16.00 1.67 7.91
N TYR A 85 15.72 1.06 9.08
CA TYR A 85 16.75 0.78 10.08
C TYR A 85 17.84 -0.18 9.55
N VAL A 86 17.43 -1.24 8.84
CA VAL A 86 18.35 -2.18 8.21
C VAL A 86 19.20 -1.49 7.15
N HIS A 87 18.58 -0.67 6.29
CA HIS A 87 19.29 0.09 5.26
C HIS A 87 20.40 0.97 5.85
N ILE A 88 20.10 1.75 6.89
CA ILE A 88 21.05 2.64 7.56
C ILE A 88 22.16 1.85 8.27
N SER A 89 21.83 0.71 8.89
CA SER A 89 22.77 -0.04 9.72
C SER A 89 23.75 -0.92 8.93
N THR A 90 23.40 -1.33 7.71
CA THR A 90 24.17 -2.33 6.94
C THR A 90 24.91 -1.76 5.73
N ASP A 91 24.75 -0.46 5.44
CA ASP A 91 25.25 0.19 4.22
C ASP A 91 24.88 -0.55 2.92
N PHE A 92 23.80 -1.34 3.00
CA PHE A 92 23.29 -2.16 1.92
C PHE A 92 22.05 -1.49 1.32
N PRO A 93 21.85 -1.49 -0.01
CA PRO A 93 20.75 -0.77 -0.69
C PRO A 93 19.38 -1.46 -0.51
N PHE A 94 19.00 -1.74 0.74
CA PHE A 94 17.82 -2.49 1.12
C PHE A 94 16.51 -1.79 0.70
N LEU A 95 16.45 -0.46 0.82
CA LEU A 95 15.30 0.34 0.33
C LEU A 95 15.09 0.17 -1.19
N GLN A 96 16.18 0.24 -1.96
CA GLN A 96 16.13 0.11 -3.41
C GLN A 96 15.71 -1.30 -3.84
N ILE A 97 16.27 -2.34 -3.22
CA ILE A 97 15.91 -3.73 -3.51
C ILE A 97 14.44 -4.00 -3.17
N THR A 98 13.98 -3.51 -2.02
CA THR A 98 12.57 -3.65 -1.61
C THR A 98 11.66 -2.93 -2.60
N SER A 99 12.02 -1.71 -3.02
CA SER A 99 11.27 -0.96 -4.05
C SER A 99 11.13 -1.74 -5.36
N ILE A 100 12.24 -2.29 -5.86
CA ILE A 100 12.26 -3.09 -7.09
C ILE A 100 11.36 -4.32 -6.95
N ILE A 101 11.45 -5.04 -5.83
CA ILE A 101 10.63 -6.23 -5.57
C ILE A 101 9.14 -5.87 -5.53
N LEU A 102 8.77 -4.78 -4.85
CA LEU A 102 7.37 -4.33 -4.77
C LEU A 102 6.82 -3.97 -6.15
N ILE A 103 7.57 -3.19 -6.95
CA ILE A 103 7.15 -2.80 -8.29
C ILE A 103 7.08 -4.02 -9.21
N ALA A 104 8.08 -4.91 -9.17
CA ALA A 104 8.07 -6.13 -9.97
C ALA A 104 6.88 -7.03 -9.62
N PHE A 105 6.59 -7.20 -8.33
CA PHE A 105 5.44 -8.00 -7.88
C PHE A 105 4.11 -7.34 -8.27
N ALA A 106 4.01 -6.02 -8.23
CA ALA A 106 2.83 -5.30 -8.69
C ALA A 106 2.57 -5.53 -10.19
N LEU A 107 3.60 -5.38 -11.02
CA LEU A 107 3.51 -5.61 -12.46
C LEU A 107 3.15 -7.07 -12.75
N PHE A 108 3.80 -8.01 -12.06
CA PHE A 108 3.47 -9.43 -12.14
C PHE A 108 1.99 -9.68 -11.82
N GLY A 109 1.48 -9.09 -10.73
CA GLY A 109 0.07 -9.16 -10.35
C GLY A 109 -0.89 -8.60 -11.41
N MET A 110 -0.59 -7.43 -11.96
CA MET A 110 -1.42 -6.76 -12.94
C MET A 110 -1.49 -7.49 -14.29
N PHE A 111 -0.37 -8.08 -14.73
CA PHE A 111 -0.28 -8.67 -16.07
C PHE A 111 -0.41 -10.19 -16.10
N ALA A 112 -0.07 -10.89 -15.02
CA ALA A 112 -0.13 -12.36 -14.95
C ALA A 112 -1.38 -12.87 -14.22
N GLY A 113 -2.33 -11.99 -13.86
CA GLY A 113 -3.53 -12.34 -13.09
C GLY A 113 -4.44 -13.40 -13.75
N GLU A 114 -4.41 -13.50 -15.08
CA GLU A 114 -5.18 -14.52 -15.80
C GLU A 114 -4.52 -15.90 -15.77
N GLU A 115 -3.19 -15.95 -15.74
CA GLU A 115 -2.40 -17.18 -15.77
C GLU A 115 -2.29 -17.86 -14.39
N PHE A 116 -2.25 -17.08 -13.31
CA PHE A 116 -2.10 -17.60 -11.95
C PHE A 116 -3.37 -17.37 -11.11
N ILE A 117 -4.05 -18.47 -10.75
CA ILE A 117 -5.25 -18.44 -9.89
C ILE A 117 -5.00 -17.77 -8.54
N GLN A 118 -3.77 -17.89 -8.01
CA GLN A 118 -3.38 -17.29 -6.73
C GLN A 118 -3.40 -15.76 -6.78
N LEU A 119 -3.23 -15.15 -7.95
CA LEU A 119 -3.31 -13.69 -8.08
C LEU A 119 -4.76 -13.20 -8.06
N LYS A 120 -5.72 -14.04 -8.44
CA LYS A 120 -7.16 -13.71 -8.44
C LYS A 120 -7.75 -13.60 -7.04
N THR A 121 -7.09 -14.14 -6.01
CA THR A 121 -7.52 -14.01 -4.61
C THR A 121 -7.08 -12.68 -3.99
N VAL A 122 -6.15 -11.96 -4.63
CA VAL A 122 -5.64 -10.67 -4.19
C VAL A 122 -6.41 -9.57 -4.90
N ASN A 123 -6.94 -8.62 -4.15
CA ASN A 123 -7.62 -7.47 -4.71
C ASN A 123 -6.63 -6.61 -5.52
N ASN A 124 -7.02 -6.19 -6.72
CA ASN A 124 -6.16 -5.40 -7.62
C ASN A 124 -5.61 -4.11 -6.97
N PHE A 125 -6.29 -3.55 -5.96
CA PHE A 125 -5.79 -2.40 -5.19
C PHE A 125 -4.47 -2.66 -4.47
N TRP A 126 -4.14 -3.91 -4.12
CA TRP A 126 -2.83 -4.25 -3.58
C TRP A 126 -1.71 -3.99 -4.58
N PHE A 127 -1.91 -4.31 -5.86
CA PHE A 127 -0.89 -4.07 -6.87
C PHE A 127 -0.66 -2.57 -7.08
N TYR A 128 -1.71 -1.75 -7.09
CA TYR A 128 -1.56 -0.29 -7.11
C TYR A 128 -0.84 0.23 -5.86
N SER A 129 -1.15 -0.32 -4.68
CA SER A 129 -0.47 0.01 -3.43
C SER A 129 1.02 -0.32 -3.50
N PHE A 130 1.40 -1.49 -4.02
CA PHE A 130 2.79 -1.89 -4.17
C PHE A 130 3.59 -1.00 -5.14
N ILE A 131 2.99 -0.53 -6.25
CA ILE A 131 3.65 0.46 -7.11
C ILE A 131 3.95 1.74 -6.32
N VAL A 132 2.94 2.27 -5.64
CA VAL A 132 3.09 3.53 -4.90
C VAL A 132 4.07 3.39 -3.74
N TRP A 133 4.04 2.28 -3.01
CA TRP A 133 5.01 1.98 -1.96
C TRP A 133 6.43 1.80 -2.51
N GLY A 134 6.58 1.17 -3.68
CA GLY A 134 7.89 1.08 -4.33
C GLY A 134 8.46 2.46 -4.67
N VAL A 135 7.66 3.34 -5.28
CA VAL A 135 8.07 4.72 -5.58
C VAL A 135 8.35 5.52 -4.29
N PHE A 136 7.53 5.32 -3.26
CA PHE A 136 7.73 5.96 -1.96
C PHE A 136 9.08 5.57 -1.34
N LEU A 137 9.40 4.26 -1.26
CA LEU A 137 10.68 3.79 -0.72
C LEU A 137 11.88 4.32 -1.52
N GLN A 138 11.75 4.42 -2.85
CA GLN A 138 12.78 5.01 -3.70
C GLN A 138 12.97 6.51 -3.40
N THR A 139 11.87 7.23 -3.14
CA THR A 139 11.91 8.64 -2.76
C THR A 139 12.59 8.84 -1.40
N ILE A 140 12.27 8.00 -0.41
CA ILE A 140 12.92 8.04 0.91
C ILE A 140 14.40 7.74 0.81
N LYS A 141 14.79 6.75 0.01
CA LYS A 141 16.21 6.43 -0.23
C LYS A 141 16.97 7.65 -0.74
N GLU A 142 16.46 8.33 -1.75
CA GLU A 142 17.11 9.53 -2.30
C GLU A 142 17.22 10.67 -1.29
N GLN A 143 16.24 10.82 -0.40
CA GLN A 143 16.31 11.80 0.70
C GLN A 143 17.41 11.45 1.70
N LEU A 144 17.50 10.17 2.11
CA LEU A 144 18.54 9.70 3.02
C LEU A 144 19.95 9.85 2.42
N ASP A 145 20.11 9.55 1.13
CA ASP A 145 21.39 9.69 0.41
C ASP A 145 21.80 11.18 0.23
N THR A 146 20.86 12.12 0.29
CA THR A 146 21.15 13.56 0.17
C THR A 146 21.55 14.20 1.50
N ASP A 147 21.08 13.64 2.62
CA ASP A 147 21.31 14.15 3.98
C ASP A 147 22.56 13.55 4.66
N SER A 148 23.25 12.60 4.01
CA SER A 148 24.51 11.96 4.46
C SER A 148 25.75 12.60 3.85
#